data_AF-A0A061E2Y3-F1
#
_entry.id   AF-A0A061E2Y3-F1
#
_cell.length_a   1.000
_cell.length_b   1.000
_cell.length_c   1.000
_cell.angle_alpha   90.00
_cell.angle_beta   90.00
_cell.angle_gamma   90.00
#
_symmetry.space_group_name_H-M   'P 1'
#
loop_
_entity.id
_entity.type
_entity.pdbx_description
1 polymer ?
#
loop_
_entity_poly.entity_id
_entity_poly.type
_entity_poly.pdbx_seq_one_letter_code
_entity_poly.pdbx_strand_id
1 'polypeptide(L)'
;MPTELMDTQQIDACISVLCKRVHEHHPQHYEQRICIVDTTFYLILLHLSQEIQPSPIKKTFKLSEAVMPDDVLEYARGGRPPWGLPWHEVDSILIPCFFDGHWVVVHPNLLKWTMMLVDSSYSRKEALKSSLRDKQMSLLTSLFPIICQKVRYFVNSRR
;
A
#
# COMPACT_ATOMS: atom_id res chain seq x y z
N MET A 1 -16.21 25.81 -4.32
CA MET A 1 -15.66 24.50 -3.92
C MET A 1 -14.46 24.24 -4.80
N PRO A 2 -13.30 23.79 -4.29
CA PRO A 2 -12.21 23.38 -5.17
C PRO A 2 -12.71 22.22 -6.03
N THR A 3 -12.57 22.35 -7.34
CA THR A 3 -13.04 21.38 -8.35
C THR A 3 -11.93 20.47 -8.86
N GLU A 4 -10.68 20.71 -8.43
CA GLU A 4 -9.52 19.98 -8.90
C GLU A 4 -9.22 18.78 -8.00
N LEU A 5 -8.99 17.63 -8.64
CA LEU A 5 -8.45 16.45 -7.96
C LEU A 5 -7.04 16.75 -7.48
N MET A 6 -6.73 16.33 -6.26
CA MET A 6 -5.36 16.43 -5.78
C MET A 6 -4.45 15.52 -6.61
N ASP A 7 -3.31 16.06 -7.03
CA ASP A 7 -2.27 15.26 -7.68
C ASP A 7 -1.40 14.51 -6.65
N THR A 8 -0.48 13.67 -7.15
CA THR A 8 0.43 12.89 -6.32
C THR A 8 1.32 13.77 -5.44
N GLN A 9 1.79 14.92 -5.95
CA GLN A 9 2.68 15.81 -5.21
C GLN A 9 1.96 16.46 -4.03
N GLN A 10 0.73 16.90 -4.25
CA GLN A 10 -0.11 17.48 -3.21
C GLN A 10 -0.45 16.45 -2.12
N ILE A 11 -0.76 15.21 -2.51
CA ILE A 11 -1.02 14.12 -1.55
C ILE A 11 0.23 13.77 -0.75
N ASP A 12 1.37 13.60 -1.42
CA ASP A 12 2.62 13.24 -0.75
C ASP A 12 3.11 14.35 0.19
N ALA A 13 2.91 15.63 -0.20
CA ALA A 13 3.18 16.77 0.67
C ALA A 13 2.30 16.76 1.93
N CYS A 14 1.00 16.47 1.78
CA CYS A 14 0.10 16.31 2.92
C CYS A 14 0.51 15.16 3.83
N ILE A 15 0.83 13.99 3.27
CA ILE A 15 1.30 12.81 4.03
C ILE A 15 2.58 13.15 4.79
N SER A 16 3.54 13.78 4.14
CA SER A 16 4.81 14.19 4.75
C SER A 16 4.60 15.06 5.99
N VAL A 17 3.74 16.09 5.89
CA VAL A 17 3.42 16.97 7.02
C VAL A 17 2.71 16.21 8.14
N LEU A 18 1.79 15.31 7.81
CA LEU A 18 1.09 14.48 8.79
C LEU A 18 2.07 13.57 9.54
N CYS A 19 2.91 12.82 8.82
CA CYS A 19 3.89 11.91 9.40
C CYS A 19 4.92 12.67 10.26
N LYS A 20 5.38 13.83 9.82
CA LYS A 20 6.28 14.69 10.60
C LYS A 20 5.65 15.11 11.93
N ARG A 21 4.42 15.62 11.89
CA ARG A 21 3.70 16.05 13.11
C ARG A 21 3.45 14.88 14.08
N VAL A 22 3.12 13.71 13.56
CA VAL A 22 2.91 12.50 14.38
C VAL A 22 4.19 12.14 15.11
N HIS A 23 5.31 12.08 14.39
CA HIS A 23 6.60 11.74 14.96
C HIS A 23 7.07 12.77 16.00
N GLU A 24 6.88 14.07 15.72
CA GLU A 24 7.42 15.15 16.55
C GLU A 24 6.56 15.48 17.78
N HIS A 25 5.25 15.27 17.74
CA HIS A 25 4.34 15.87 18.75
C HIS A 25 3.38 14.91 19.43
N HIS A 26 3.04 13.77 18.83
CA HIS A 26 1.95 12.92 19.33
C HIS A 26 2.19 11.41 19.22
N PRO A 27 3.39 10.88 19.56
CA PRO A 27 3.66 9.44 19.43
C PRO A 27 2.72 8.59 20.30
N GLN A 28 2.29 9.09 21.46
CA GLN A 28 1.39 8.38 22.38
C GLN A 28 -0.09 8.33 21.95
N HIS A 29 -0.52 9.14 20.97
CA HIS A 29 -1.94 9.21 20.58
C HIS A 29 -2.35 8.21 19.49
N TYR A 30 -1.38 7.49 18.93
CA TYR A 30 -1.61 6.37 18.03
C TYR A 30 -1.16 5.08 18.73
N GLU A 31 -2.08 4.44 19.45
CA GLU A 31 -1.83 3.10 20.04
C GLU A 31 -1.47 2.08 18.96
N GLN A 32 -1.97 2.27 17.73
CA GLN A 32 -1.56 1.49 16.55
C GLN A 32 -0.35 2.15 15.91
N ARG A 33 0.77 1.42 15.84
CA ARG A 33 1.95 1.85 15.10
C ARG A 33 1.60 1.75 13.60
N ILE A 34 1.45 2.88 12.91
CA ILE A 34 1.01 2.93 11.50
C ILE A 34 2.15 3.45 10.61
N CYS A 35 2.44 2.75 9.52
CA CYS A 35 3.30 3.25 8.45
C CYS A 35 2.44 3.84 7.32
N ILE A 36 2.79 5.02 6.81
CA ILE A 36 2.13 5.61 5.64
C ILE A 36 3.17 5.69 4.51
N VAL A 37 2.90 5.00 3.40
CA VAL A 37 3.75 5.09 2.20
C VAL A 37 3.28 6.25 1.32
N ASP A 38 4.16 6.75 0.47
CA ASP A 38 3.81 7.75 -0.53
C ASP A 38 3.07 7.12 -1.74
N THR A 39 2.59 7.97 -2.64
CA THR A 39 1.89 7.53 -3.86
C THR A 39 2.79 6.77 -4.84
N THR A 40 4.11 6.94 -4.76
CA THR A 40 5.08 6.27 -5.63
C THR A 40 5.08 4.76 -5.39
N PHE A 41 4.90 4.31 -4.15
CA PHE A 41 4.83 2.88 -3.84
C PHE A 41 3.79 2.15 -4.71
N TYR A 42 2.55 2.66 -4.74
CA TYR A 42 1.48 2.05 -5.51
C TYR A 42 1.74 2.10 -7.02
N LEU A 43 2.34 3.18 -7.52
CA LEU A 43 2.75 3.29 -8.93
C LEU A 43 3.78 2.22 -9.30
N ILE A 44 4.77 1.95 -8.44
CA ILE A 44 5.75 0.89 -8.70
C ILE A 44 5.06 -0.47 -8.79
N LEU A 45 4.11 -0.76 -7.88
CA LEU A 45 3.35 -2.01 -7.92
C LEU A 45 2.52 -2.15 -9.19
N LEU A 46 1.92 -1.06 -9.67
CA LEU A 46 1.18 -1.05 -10.94
C LEU A 46 2.08 -1.44 -12.12
N HIS A 47 3.27 -0.82 -12.24
CA HIS A 47 4.24 -1.16 -13.29
C HIS A 47 4.68 -2.61 -13.19
N LEU A 48 5.03 -3.07 -11.98
CA LEU A 48 5.43 -4.45 -11.74
C LEU A 48 4.34 -5.45 -12.15
N SER A 49 3.08 -5.13 -11.91
CA SER A 49 1.95 -5.99 -12.29
C SER A 49 1.78 -6.16 -13.79
N GLN A 50 2.18 -5.17 -14.58
CA GLN A 50 2.14 -5.23 -16.03
C GLN A 50 3.26 -6.11 -16.58
N GLU A 51 4.45 -6.07 -15.97
CA GLU A 51 5.59 -6.90 -16.33
C GLU A 51 5.41 -8.38 -15.94
N ILE A 52 4.71 -8.62 -14.83
CA ILE A 52 4.44 -9.96 -14.28
C ILE A 52 3.33 -10.69 -15.04
N GLN A 53 2.57 -10.02 -15.92
CA GLN A 53 1.53 -10.68 -16.71
C GLN A 53 2.11 -11.88 -17.47
N PRO A 54 1.61 -13.11 -17.24
CA PRO A 54 2.15 -14.27 -17.89
C PRO A 54 1.97 -14.14 -19.41
N SER A 55 3.05 -14.36 -20.16
CA SER A 55 2.94 -14.63 -21.59
C SER A 55 1.88 -15.72 -21.79
N PRO A 56 0.98 -15.61 -22.79
CA PRO A 56 -0.10 -16.58 -23.03
C PRO A 56 0.38 -18.03 -23.26
N ILE A 57 1.70 -18.24 -23.34
CA ILE A 57 2.37 -19.51 -23.62
C ILE A 57 2.82 -20.23 -22.33
N LYS A 58 3.03 -19.54 -21.20
CA LYS A 58 3.53 -20.16 -19.95
C LYS A 58 2.39 -20.49 -18.98
N LYS A 59 2.08 -21.78 -18.85
CA LYS A 59 0.99 -22.31 -18.01
C LYS A 59 1.19 -22.18 -16.49
N THR A 60 2.35 -21.73 -16.01
CA THR A 60 2.65 -21.65 -14.57
C THR A 60 3.64 -20.53 -14.28
N PHE A 61 3.16 -19.29 -14.16
CA PHE A 61 3.94 -18.24 -13.51
C PHE A 61 3.82 -18.39 -12.00
N LYS A 62 4.92 -18.70 -11.31
CA LYS A 62 4.95 -18.71 -9.84
C LYS A 62 5.28 -17.29 -9.37
N LEU A 63 4.26 -16.60 -8.86
CA LEU A 63 4.39 -15.25 -8.31
C LEU A 63 5.47 -15.16 -7.20
N SER A 64 5.72 -16.27 -6.48
CA SER A 64 6.78 -16.39 -5.47
C SER A 64 8.22 -16.28 -6.02
N GLU A 65 8.41 -16.57 -7.31
CA GLU A 65 9.70 -16.48 -7.99
C GLU A 65 9.94 -15.09 -8.59
N ALA A 66 8.94 -14.19 -8.56
CA ALA A 66 9.09 -12.82 -9.00
C ALA A 66 10.22 -12.13 -8.21
N VAL A 67 11.09 -11.45 -8.95
CA VAL A 67 12.11 -10.56 -8.40
C VAL A 67 11.38 -9.26 -8.06
N MET A 68 11.30 -8.93 -6.77
CA MET A 68 10.74 -7.65 -6.33
C MET A 68 11.81 -6.57 -6.52
N PRO A 69 11.45 -5.40 -7.08
CA PRO A 69 12.38 -4.27 -7.16
C PRO A 69 12.89 -3.90 -5.77
N ASP A 70 14.17 -3.56 -5.66
CA ASP A 70 14.76 -3.16 -4.38
C ASP A 70 14.03 -1.96 -3.78
N ASP A 71 13.59 -1.02 -4.60
CA ASP A 71 12.78 0.13 -4.18
C ASP A 71 11.51 -0.30 -3.43
N VAL A 72 10.82 -1.37 -3.85
CA VAL A 72 9.65 -1.92 -3.14
C VAL A 72 10.04 -2.50 -1.79
N LEU A 73 11.18 -3.19 -1.74
CA LEU A 73 11.70 -3.78 -0.50
C LEU A 73 12.15 -2.71 0.50
N GLU A 74 12.64 -1.57 0.03
CA GLU A 74 13.01 -0.44 0.88
C GLU A 74 11.82 0.16 1.61
N TYR A 75 10.62 0.21 1.00
CA TYR A 75 9.41 0.58 1.75
C TYR A 75 9.16 -0.37 2.91
N ALA A 76 9.30 -1.67 2.67
CA ALA A 76 9.05 -2.69 3.69
C ALA A 76 10.11 -2.73 4.80
N ARG A 77 11.35 -2.33 4.47
CA ARG A 77 12.45 -2.16 5.43
C ARG A 77 12.40 -0.82 6.17
N GLY A 78 11.54 0.11 5.76
CA GLY A 78 11.47 1.47 6.32
C GLY A 78 12.52 2.43 5.77
N GLY A 79 13.21 2.07 4.68
CA GLY A 79 14.17 2.95 3.99
C GLY A 79 13.48 4.00 3.11
N ARG A 80 12.19 3.83 2.79
CA ARG A 80 11.37 4.79 2.05
C ARG A 80 9.92 4.81 2.54
N PRO A 81 9.22 5.96 2.45
CA PRO A 81 9.76 7.31 2.24
C PRO A 81 10.65 7.75 3.43
N PRO A 82 11.21 8.98 3.48
CA PRO A 82 12.04 9.42 4.61
C PRO A 82 11.37 9.33 6.00
N TRP A 83 10.04 9.27 6.05
CA TRP A 83 9.23 9.06 7.25
C TRP A 83 8.68 7.63 7.38
N GLY A 84 9.07 6.73 6.48
CA GLY A 84 8.65 5.34 6.49
C GLY A 84 9.14 4.64 7.75
N LEU A 85 8.37 3.64 8.19
CA LEU A 85 8.73 2.77 9.30
C LEU A 85 8.92 1.34 8.79
N PRO A 86 9.88 0.57 9.33
CA PRO A 86 10.02 -0.84 9.01
C PRO A 86 8.72 -1.57 9.29
N TRP A 87 8.24 -2.36 8.33
CA TRP A 87 6.90 -2.95 8.44
C TRP A 87 6.77 -3.87 9.66
N HIS A 88 7.85 -4.54 10.05
CA HIS A 88 7.89 -5.40 11.24
C HIS A 88 7.74 -4.67 12.58
N GLU A 89 7.78 -3.34 12.59
CA GLU A 89 7.58 -2.50 13.78
C GLU A 89 6.20 -1.85 13.84
N VAL A 90 5.36 -2.03 12.81
CA VAL A 90 4.03 -1.43 12.71
C VAL A 90 2.93 -2.47 12.67
N ASP A 91 1.74 -2.08 13.12
CA ASP A 91 0.56 -2.94 13.13
C ASP A 91 -0.23 -2.84 11.82
N SER A 92 -0.03 -1.76 11.07
CA SER A 92 -0.75 -1.46 9.85
C SER A 92 0.00 -0.53 8.90
N ILE A 93 -0.38 -0.57 7.64
CA ILE A 93 0.14 0.32 6.58
C ILE A 93 -1.02 1.07 5.95
N LEU A 94 -0.83 2.33 5.57
CA LEU A 94 -1.76 3.07 4.72
C LEU A 94 -1.12 3.32 3.36
N ILE A 95 -1.82 2.90 2.32
CA ILE A 95 -1.36 2.95 0.93
C ILE A 95 -2.34 3.83 0.15
N PRO A 96 -1.97 5.06 -0.23
CA PRO A 96 -2.77 5.85 -1.15
C PRO A 96 -2.72 5.20 -2.54
N CYS A 97 -3.89 5.01 -3.15
CA CYS A 97 -4.02 4.38 -4.45
C CYS A 97 -4.92 5.20 -5.36
N PHE A 98 -4.53 5.31 -6.63
CA PHE A 98 -5.35 5.92 -7.66
C PHE A 98 -5.95 4.83 -8.55
N PHE A 99 -7.28 4.69 -8.51
CA PHE A 99 -8.02 3.74 -9.33
C PHE A 99 -9.11 4.44 -10.11
N ASP A 100 -9.12 4.26 -11.42
CA ASP A 100 -10.22 4.68 -12.30
C ASP A 100 -10.65 6.15 -12.10
N GLY A 101 -9.67 7.06 -11.97
CA GLY A 101 -9.94 8.48 -11.78
C GLY A 101 -10.24 8.89 -10.33
N HIS A 102 -10.10 7.98 -9.37
CA HIS A 102 -10.49 8.21 -7.96
C HIS A 102 -9.39 7.79 -6.98
N TRP A 103 -9.19 8.61 -5.96
CA TRP A 103 -8.27 8.32 -4.86
C TRP A 103 -8.95 7.50 -3.77
N VAL A 104 -8.30 6.42 -3.36
CA VAL A 104 -8.69 5.58 -2.24
C VAL A 104 -7.48 5.32 -1.36
N VAL A 105 -7.71 4.84 -0.13
CA VAL A 105 -6.63 4.38 0.74
C VAL A 105 -6.86 2.91 1.03
N VAL A 106 -5.86 2.08 0.76
CA VAL A 106 -5.84 0.69 1.18
C VAL A 106 -5.10 0.58 2.51
N HIS A 107 -5.71 -0.13 3.46
CA HIS A 107 -5.24 -0.28 4.83
C HIS A 107 -4.98 -1.77 5.12
N PRO A 108 -3.77 -2.29 4.82
CA PRO A 108 -3.35 -3.59 5.31
C PRO A 108 -3.12 -3.55 6.83
N ASN A 109 -3.81 -4.43 7.54
CA ASN A 109 -3.52 -4.74 8.93
C ASN A 109 -2.60 -5.96 8.99
N LEU A 110 -1.38 -5.75 9.48
CA LEU A 110 -0.32 -6.76 9.47
C LEU A 110 -0.51 -7.82 10.56
N LEU A 111 -1.23 -7.51 11.64
CA LEU A 111 -1.50 -8.43 12.74
C LEU A 111 -2.64 -9.40 12.41
N LYS A 112 -3.73 -8.85 11.86
CA LYS A 112 -4.94 -9.61 11.49
C LYS A 112 -4.84 -10.22 10.10
N TRP A 113 -3.86 -9.78 9.32
CA TRP A 113 -3.67 -10.19 7.93
C TRP A 113 -4.91 -9.89 7.07
N THR A 114 -5.54 -8.75 7.32
CA THR A 114 -6.71 -8.26 6.57
C THR A 114 -6.35 -7.00 5.82
N MET A 115 -6.96 -6.78 4.66
CA MET A 115 -6.88 -5.49 3.96
C MET A 115 -8.26 -4.83 3.90
N MET A 116 -8.31 -3.55 4.23
CA MET A 116 -9.52 -2.74 4.09
C MET A 116 -9.32 -1.69 2.99
N LEU A 117 -10.40 -1.40 2.26
CA LEU A 117 -10.44 -0.30 1.30
C LEU A 117 -11.22 0.86 1.93
N VAL A 118 -10.59 2.01 2.04
CA VAL A 118 -11.20 3.26 2.50
C VAL A 118 -11.49 4.11 1.27
N ASP A 119 -12.78 4.25 0.97
CA ASP A 119 -13.28 4.95 -0.21
C ASP A 119 -14.32 6.00 0.23
N SER A 120 -14.03 7.28 -0.06
CA SER A 120 -14.92 8.40 0.27
C SER A 120 -16.19 8.44 -0.57
N SER A 121 -16.18 7.81 -1.75
CA SER A 121 -17.31 7.71 -2.67
C SER A 121 -18.28 6.58 -2.29
N TYR A 122 -17.97 5.78 -1.26
CA TYR A 122 -18.75 4.61 -0.86
C TYR A 122 -20.23 4.92 -0.52
N SER A 123 -20.55 6.16 -0.17
CA SER A 123 -21.94 6.60 0.10
C SER A 123 -22.73 6.99 -1.15
N ARG A 124 -22.08 7.14 -2.32
CA ARG A 124 -22.78 7.26 -3.61
C ARG A 124 -23.20 5.87 -4.06
N LYS A 125 -24.36 5.78 -4.71
CA LYS A 125 -25.09 4.57 -5.14
C LYS A 125 -24.30 3.55 -6.03
N GLU A 126 -22.98 3.68 -6.13
CA GLU A 126 -22.06 2.96 -7.01
C GLU A 126 -21.25 1.87 -6.27
N ALA A 127 -21.44 1.69 -4.96
CA ALA A 127 -20.87 0.60 -4.15
C ALA A 127 -21.33 -0.83 -4.55
N LEU A 128 -22.05 -0.95 -5.67
CA LEU A 128 -22.71 -2.16 -6.17
C LEU A 128 -21.82 -3.06 -7.05
N LYS A 129 -20.59 -2.67 -7.40
CA LYS A 129 -19.70 -3.58 -8.14
C LYS A 129 -18.65 -4.17 -7.20
N SER A 130 -18.95 -5.33 -6.61
CA SER A 130 -17.94 -6.19 -5.97
C SER A 130 -16.72 -6.36 -6.87
N SER A 131 -16.96 -6.51 -8.18
CA SER A 131 -15.92 -6.63 -9.20
C SER A 131 -14.99 -5.43 -9.32
N LEU A 132 -15.45 -4.20 -9.02
CA LEU A 132 -14.57 -3.03 -9.01
C LEU A 132 -13.65 -3.07 -7.79
N ARG A 133 -14.19 -3.42 -6.61
CA ARG A 133 -13.39 -3.64 -5.39
C ARG A 133 -12.37 -4.76 -5.58
N ASP A 134 -12.78 -5.86 -6.19
CA ASP A 134 -11.89 -6.99 -6.47
C ASP A 134 -10.74 -6.55 -7.39
N LYS A 135 -11.03 -5.77 -8.44
CA LYS A 135 -10.00 -5.20 -9.31
C LYS A 135 -9.08 -4.23 -8.58
N GLN A 136 -9.64 -3.35 -7.74
CA GLN A 136 -8.87 -2.39 -6.95
C GLN A 136 -7.93 -3.11 -5.98
N MET A 137 -8.43 -4.13 -5.28
CA MET A 137 -7.66 -4.84 -4.27
C MET A 137 -6.71 -5.90 -4.85
N SER A 138 -7.03 -6.47 -6.01
CA SER A 138 -6.33 -7.63 -6.60
C SER A 138 -4.81 -7.47 -6.65
N LEU A 139 -4.34 -6.30 -7.10
CA LEU A 139 -2.92 -6.00 -7.19
C LEU A 139 -2.21 -6.13 -5.85
N LEU A 140 -2.74 -5.44 -4.83
CA LEU A 140 -2.17 -5.43 -3.48
C LEU A 140 -2.33 -6.79 -2.82
N THR A 141 -3.49 -7.45 -2.95
CA THR A 141 -3.69 -8.79 -2.39
C THR A 141 -2.74 -9.83 -2.97
N SER A 142 -2.29 -9.64 -4.22
CA SER A 142 -1.37 -10.57 -4.89
C SER A 142 0.09 -10.30 -4.54
N LEU A 143 0.53 -9.04 -4.56
CA LEU A 143 1.95 -8.68 -4.39
C LEU A 143 2.36 -8.52 -2.92
N PHE A 144 1.46 -8.03 -2.07
CA PHE A 144 1.80 -7.70 -0.68
C PHE A 144 2.28 -8.90 0.15
N PRO A 145 1.66 -10.10 0.08
CA PRO A 145 2.20 -11.28 0.76
C PRO A 145 3.64 -11.61 0.34
N ILE A 146 3.98 -11.38 -0.93
CA ILE A 146 5.31 -11.68 -1.47
C ILE A 146 6.33 -10.67 -1.00
N ILE A 147 5.98 -9.38 -0.98
CA ILE A 147 6.85 -8.34 -0.40
C ILE A 147 7.17 -8.71 1.05
N CYS A 148 6.16 -9.03 1.85
CA CYS A 148 6.33 -9.46 3.24
C CYS A 148 7.22 -10.70 3.37
N GLN A 149 7.06 -11.69 2.48
CA GLN A 149 7.92 -12.87 2.44
C GLN A 149 9.38 -12.52 2.11
N LYS A 150 9.62 -11.67 1.10
CA LYS A 150 10.97 -11.29 0.64
C LYS A 150 11.75 -10.50 1.70
N VAL A 151 11.06 -9.65 2.47
CA VAL A 151 11.68 -8.97 3.63
C VAL A 151 11.70 -9.82 4.91
N ARG A 152 11.30 -11.09 4.82
CA ARG A 152 11.27 -12.05 5.94
C ARG A 152 10.42 -11.56 7.13
N TYR A 153 9.36 -10.80 6.85
CA TYR A 153 8.43 -10.27 7.85
C TYR A 153 8.00 -11.36 8.85
N PHE A 154 7.53 -12.50 8.35
CA PHE A 154 7.02 -13.61 9.17
C PHE A 154 8.07 -14.34 10.01
N VAL A 155 9.35 -14.22 9.67
CA VAL A 155 10.45 -14.79 10.45
C VAL A 155 10.82 -13.86 11.60
N ASN A 156 10.72 -12.55 11.36
CA ASN A 156 11.07 -11.52 12.34
C ASN A 156 9.92 -11.20 13.31
N SER A 157 8.66 -11.45 12.93
CA SER A 157 7.47 -11.19 13.75
C SER A 157 7.21 -12.21 14.87
N ARG A 158 8.09 -13.20 15.06
CA ARG A 158 8.02 -14.19 16.16
C ARG A 158 8.90 -13.83 17.37
N ARG A 159 9.25 -12.55 17.52
CA ARG A 159 10.02 -12.04 18.66
C ARG A 159 9.13 -11.24 19.59
#